data_AF-A0A4Q1TBJ1-F1
#
_entry.id   AF-A0A4Q1TBJ1-F1
#
_cell.length_a   1.000
_cell.length_b   1.000
_cell.length_c   1.000
_cell.angle_alpha   90.00
_cell.angle_beta   90.00
_cell.angle_gamma   90.00
#
_symmetry.space_group_name_H-M   'P 1'
#
loop_
_entity.id
_entity.type
_entity.pdbx_description
1 polymer ?
#
loop_
_entity_poly.entity_id
_entity_poly.type
_entity_poly.pdbx_seq_one_letter_code
_entity_poly.pdbx_strand_id
1 'polypeptide(L)'
;MAKGSINKEELLLQSFDILKNNLEGNSDKIQEIIAKIAKSNTSLSIDMWRYVLVNGEAIIKRNGYSFTAGMLYSLKRTIGNEEVITVLNENEEILECVFGKSNSISSSYIWDALKFGYIELAEKMYSLVKKNRYKDDSLAEIVEEICDSFASEFDYIHDVDDDDNDNYDDSIEDRERANQVASVLLKWVGNIRDKEAKARITVSLIDYV
;
A
#
# COMPACT_ATOMS: atom_id res chain seq x y z
N MET A 1 0.82 37.97 30.96
CA MET A 1 1.84 36.98 30.58
C MET A 1 1.16 35.88 29.79
N ALA A 2 1.34 35.87 28.46
CA ALA A 2 0.82 34.80 27.62
C ALA A 2 1.63 33.53 27.92
N LYS A 3 0.96 32.45 28.35
CA LYS A 3 1.55 31.11 28.44
C LYS A 3 2.04 30.74 27.04
N GLY A 4 3.35 30.66 26.85
CA GLY A 4 3.95 30.19 25.60
C GLY A 4 3.46 28.78 25.31
N SER A 5 2.56 28.62 24.35
CA SER A 5 2.23 27.31 23.81
C SER A 5 3.47 26.84 23.06
N ILE A 6 4.24 25.92 23.65
CA ILE A 6 5.29 25.24 22.89
C ILE A 6 4.58 24.59 21.70
N ASN A 7 5.07 24.89 20.49
CA ASN A 7 4.46 24.39 19.27
C ASN A 7 4.53 22.85 19.31
N LYS A 8 3.39 22.17 19.22
CA LYS A 8 3.32 20.70 19.26
C LYS A 8 4.21 20.06 18.19
N GLU A 9 4.32 20.71 17.03
CA GLU A 9 5.21 20.27 15.96
C GLU A 9 6.68 20.30 16.39
N GLU A 10 7.12 21.37 17.03
CA GLU A 10 8.49 21.51 17.53
C GLU A 10 8.84 20.42 18.57
N LEU A 11 7.91 20.11 19.48
CA LEU A 11 8.10 19.01 20.44
C LEU A 11 8.21 17.65 19.76
N LEU A 12 7.42 17.41 18.71
CA LEU A 12 7.49 16.17 17.94
C LEU A 12 8.82 16.05 17.20
N LEU A 13 9.32 17.14 16.60
CA LEU A 13 10.62 17.17 15.92
C LEU A 13 11.78 16.94 16.90
N GLN A 14 11.78 17.62 18.04
CA GLN A 14 12.77 17.38 19.10
C GLN A 14 12.74 15.93 19.59
N SER A 15 11.53 15.35 19.74
CA SER A 15 11.38 13.95 20.13
C SER A 15 11.93 13.00 19.06
N PHE A 16 11.65 13.26 17.78
CA PHE A 16 12.17 12.47 16.67
C PHE A 16 13.70 12.50 16.63
N ASP A 17 14.30 13.68 16.78
CA ASP A 17 15.75 13.86 16.75
C ASP A 17 16.49 13.07 17.84
N ILE A 18 15.86 12.88 19.00
CA ILE A 18 16.39 12.05 20.08
C ILE A 18 16.19 10.56 19.75
N LEU A 19 14.96 10.16 19.41
CA LEU A 19 14.58 8.75 19.28
C LEU A 19 15.19 8.08 18.04
N LYS A 20 15.45 8.83 16.96
CA LYS A 20 15.96 8.29 15.69
C LYS A 20 17.33 7.61 15.78
N ASN A 21 18.08 7.88 16.86
CA ASN A 21 19.38 7.24 17.11
C ASN A 21 19.25 5.77 17.56
N ASN A 22 18.06 5.32 17.94
CA ASN A 22 17.76 3.92 18.23
C ASN A 22 16.42 3.55 17.56
N LEU A 23 16.45 3.38 16.24
CA LEU A 23 15.26 3.07 15.44
C LEU A 23 14.56 1.78 15.90
N GLU A 24 15.32 0.74 16.23
CA GLU A 24 14.78 -0.56 16.64
C GLU A 24 14.04 -0.49 17.97
N GLY A 25 14.60 0.19 18.97
CA GLY A 25 13.96 0.33 20.28
C GLY A 25 12.78 1.32 20.31
N ASN A 26 12.64 2.16 19.28
CA ASN A 26 11.67 3.26 19.27
C ASN A 26 10.74 3.25 18.05
N SER A 27 10.63 2.14 17.32
CA SER A 27 9.96 2.06 16.02
C SER A 27 8.52 2.60 16.05
N ASP A 28 7.73 2.16 17.03
CA ASP A 28 6.32 2.55 17.15
C ASP A 28 6.15 4.03 17.51
N LYS A 29 7.04 4.58 18.34
CA LYS A 29 7.00 6.01 18.70
C LYS A 29 7.45 6.90 17.57
N ILE A 30 8.45 6.46 16.80
CA ILE A 30 8.90 7.16 15.61
C ILE A 30 7.78 7.16 14.55
N GLN A 31 7.13 6.02 14.35
CA GLN A 31 5.96 5.91 13.47
C GLN A 31 4.83 6.85 13.90
N GLU A 32 4.51 6.86 15.19
CA GLU A 32 3.49 7.75 15.76
C GLU A 32 3.83 9.24 15.53
N ILE A 33 5.10 9.62 15.67
CA ILE A 33 5.56 10.99 15.43
C ILE A 33 5.39 11.37 13.96
N ILE A 34 5.88 10.54 13.02
CA ILE A 34 5.77 10.80 11.58
C ILE A 34 4.30 10.98 11.18
N ALA A 35 3.42 10.07 11.62
CA ALA A 35 1.99 10.15 11.34
C ALA A 35 1.33 11.41 11.96
N LYS A 36 1.79 11.86 13.13
CA LYS A 36 1.29 13.11 13.74
C LYS A 36 1.75 14.34 12.97
N ILE A 37 2.99 14.37 12.47
CA ILE A 37 3.51 15.46 11.63
C ILE A 37 2.76 15.50 10.30
N ALA A 38 2.40 14.36 9.71
CA ALA A 38 1.66 14.29 8.45
C ALA A 38 0.31 15.04 8.48
N LYS A 39 -0.28 15.27 9.66
CA LYS A 39 -1.52 16.07 9.81
C LYS A 39 -1.34 17.55 9.50
N SER A 40 -0.17 18.11 9.79
CA SER A 40 0.11 19.54 9.60
C SER A 40 1.13 19.79 8.49
N ASN A 41 1.99 18.82 8.20
CA ASN A 41 3.10 18.96 7.28
C ASN A 41 3.45 17.61 6.63
N THR A 42 2.69 17.21 5.60
CA THR A 42 2.91 15.96 4.86
C THR A 42 4.33 15.88 4.32
N SER A 43 4.83 16.95 3.67
CA SER A 43 6.18 16.98 3.08
C SER A 43 7.28 16.62 4.10
N LEU A 44 7.26 17.26 5.27
CA LEU A 44 8.22 16.96 6.34
C LEU A 44 8.06 15.53 6.86
N SER A 45 6.83 15.03 6.98
CA SER A 45 6.59 13.64 7.41
C SER A 45 7.19 12.63 6.43
N ILE A 46 7.13 12.91 5.12
CA ILE A 46 7.72 12.06 4.09
C ILE A 46 9.26 12.10 4.17
N ASP A 47 9.85 13.26 4.43
CA ASP A 47 11.30 13.37 4.65
C ASP A 47 11.77 12.57 5.89
N MET A 48 11.00 12.64 6.97
CA MET A 48 11.26 11.85 8.18
C MET A 48 11.09 10.36 7.92
N TRP A 49 10.09 9.96 7.13
CA TRP A 49 9.87 8.58 6.74
C TRP A 49 11.03 8.06 5.87
N ARG A 50 11.44 8.83 4.86
CA ARG A 50 12.61 8.52 4.03
C ARG A 50 13.86 8.33 4.89
N TYR A 51 14.07 9.20 5.89
CA TYR A 51 15.19 9.05 6.83
C TYR A 51 15.18 7.68 7.53
N VAL A 52 14.04 7.25 8.09
CA VAL A 52 13.98 5.97 8.82
C VAL A 52 14.11 4.78 7.87
N LEU A 53 13.65 4.90 6.62
CA LEU A 53 13.79 3.85 5.63
C LEU A 53 15.27 3.63 5.23
N VAL A 54 15.99 4.72 4.98
CA VAL A 54 17.41 4.67 4.60
C VAL A 54 18.28 4.19 5.75
N ASN A 55 18.07 4.71 6.96
CA ASN A 55 18.91 4.38 8.13
C ASN A 55 18.48 3.08 8.82
N GLY A 56 17.26 2.61 8.55
CA GLY A 56 16.66 1.40 9.12
C GLY A 56 16.65 0.20 8.18
N GLU A 57 17.41 0.19 7.08
CA GLU A 57 17.32 -0.86 6.05
C GLU A 57 17.44 -2.29 6.62
N ALA A 58 18.35 -2.50 7.58
CA ALA A 58 18.51 -3.80 8.23
C ALA A 58 17.27 -4.20 9.06
N ILE A 59 16.59 -3.24 9.68
CA ILE A 59 15.34 -3.45 10.41
C ILE A 59 14.23 -3.81 9.43
N ILE A 60 14.14 -3.09 8.31
CA ILE A 60 13.10 -3.27 7.29
C ILE A 60 13.13 -4.68 6.68
N LYS A 61 14.33 -5.24 6.48
CA LYS A 61 14.50 -6.59 5.93
C LYS A 61 14.14 -7.73 6.90
N ARG A 62 13.99 -7.47 8.21
CA ARG A 62 13.79 -8.52 9.23
C ARG A 62 12.52 -8.35 10.07
N ASN A 63 12.08 -7.11 10.25
CA ASN A 63 10.92 -6.72 11.06
C ASN A 63 10.51 -5.29 10.67
N GLY A 64 10.16 -5.10 9.39
CA GLY A 64 9.93 -3.80 8.80
C GLY A 64 8.57 -3.17 9.08
N TYR A 65 7.64 -3.91 9.71
CA TYR A 65 6.24 -3.52 9.84
C TYR A 65 6.06 -2.05 10.27
N SER A 66 6.62 -1.60 11.39
CA SER A 66 6.42 -0.24 11.90
C SER A 66 6.88 0.87 10.92
N PHE A 67 7.86 0.58 10.05
CA PHE A 67 8.39 1.54 9.08
C PHE A 67 7.88 1.32 7.65
N THR A 68 7.18 0.21 7.35
CA THR A 68 6.59 -0.05 6.03
C THR A 68 5.09 -0.19 6.11
N ALA A 69 4.54 -1.41 6.25
CA ALA A 69 3.10 -1.67 6.24
C ALA A 69 2.34 -0.89 7.34
N GLY A 70 2.90 -0.84 8.55
CA GLY A 70 2.36 -0.06 9.66
C GLY A 70 2.40 1.45 9.40
N MET A 71 3.49 1.94 8.80
CA MET A 71 3.57 3.36 8.43
C MET A 71 2.52 3.72 7.39
N LEU A 72 2.39 2.92 6.32
CA LEU A 72 1.35 3.08 5.31
C LEU A 72 -0.05 3.14 5.95
N TYR A 73 -0.35 2.22 6.87
CA TYR A 73 -1.61 2.21 7.59
C TYR A 73 -1.83 3.49 8.41
N SER A 74 -0.78 3.97 9.07
CA SER A 74 -0.83 5.19 9.89
C SER A 74 -1.01 6.46 9.03
N LEU A 75 -0.35 6.52 7.88
CA LEU A 75 -0.51 7.60 6.91
C LEU A 75 -1.90 7.56 6.27
N LYS A 76 -2.40 6.38 5.87
CA LYS A 76 -3.76 6.22 5.33
C LYS A 76 -4.82 6.79 6.26
N ARG A 77 -4.71 6.52 7.57
CA ARG A 77 -5.61 7.07 8.59
C ARG A 77 -5.49 8.58 8.80
N THR A 78 -4.44 9.19 8.26
CA THR A 78 -4.08 10.59 8.50
C THR A 78 -4.36 11.47 7.29
N ILE A 79 -3.86 11.07 6.12
CA ILE A 79 -3.93 11.86 4.88
C ILE A 79 -4.87 11.23 3.84
N GLY A 80 -5.43 10.05 4.12
CA GLY A 80 -6.29 9.33 3.18
C GLY A 80 -5.51 8.31 2.35
N ASN A 81 -6.26 7.43 1.68
CA ASN A 81 -5.68 6.30 0.96
C ASN A 81 -5.05 6.71 -0.37
N GLU A 82 -5.78 7.50 -1.16
CA GLU A 82 -5.32 7.98 -2.47
C GLU A 82 -4.05 8.84 -2.32
N GLU A 83 -3.99 9.72 -1.31
CA GLU A 83 -2.79 10.52 -1.05
C GLU A 83 -1.57 9.65 -0.69
N VAL A 84 -1.75 8.53 0.02
CA VAL A 84 -0.67 7.57 0.25
C VAL A 84 -0.18 6.95 -1.06
N ILE A 85 -1.10 6.65 -2.00
CA ILE A 85 -0.74 6.16 -3.33
C ILE A 85 0.02 7.23 -4.12
N THR A 86 -0.40 8.49 -4.07
CA THR A 86 0.34 9.63 -4.66
C THR A 86 1.76 9.72 -4.10
N VAL A 87 1.92 9.66 -2.78
CA VAL A 87 3.24 9.66 -2.13
C VAL A 87 4.11 8.50 -2.64
N LEU A 88 3.56 7.29 -2.74
CA LEU A 88 4.29 6.13 -3.25
C LEU A 88 4.66 6.27 -4.73
N ASN A 89 3.83 6.94 -5.53
CA ASN A 89 4.09 7.20 -6.93
C ASN A 89 5.23 8.21 -7.13
N GLU A 90 5.27 9.25 -6.30
CA GLU A 90 6.20 10.37 -6.41
C GLU A 90 7.57 10.11 -5.73
N ASN A 91 7.65 9.12 -4.84
CA ASN A 91 8.85 8.85 -4.04
C ASN A 91 9.37 7.42 -4.29
N GLU A 92 10.10 7.25 -5.38
CA GLU A 92 10.62 5.95 -5.84
C GLU A 92 11.44 5.21 -4.77
N GLU A 93 12.26 5.93 -4.01
CA GLU A 93 13.08 5.36 -2.94
C GLU A 93 12.25 4.80 -1.78
N ILE A 94 11.10 5.41 -1.48
CA ILE A 94 10.16 4.91 -0.48
C ILE A 94 9.49 3.64 -1.00
N LEU A 95 9.00 3.68 -2.24
CA LEU A 95 8.40 2.55 -2.93
C LEU A 95 9.33 1.32 -2.94
N GLU A 96 10.60 1.53 -3.31
CA GLU A 96 11.62 0.47 -3.33
C GLU A 96 11.87 -0.12 -1.94
N CYS A 97 11.92 0.70 -0.89
CA CYS A 97 12.12 0.21 0.47
C CYS A 97 10.91 -0.60 0.94
N VAL A 98 9.71 -0.09 0.71
CA VAL A 98 8.46 -0.72 1.14
C VAL A 98 8.21 -2.04 0.42
N PHE A 99 8.29 -2.07 -0.92
CA PHE A 99 7.91 -3.25 -1.71
C PHE A 99 9.10 -4.13 -2.12
N GLY A 100 10.28 -3.55 -2.27
CA GLY A 100 11.48 -4.24 -2.77
C GLY A 100 12.44 -4.75 -1.68
N LYS A 101 12.36 -4.20 -0.45
CA LYS A 101 13.29 -4.52 0.63
C LYS A 101 12.63 -5.00 1.92
N SER A 102 11.38 -4.63 2.19
CA SER A 102 10.71 -5.00 3.43
C SER A 102 10.39 -6.48 3.50
N ASN A 103 10.46 -7.05 4.71
CA ASN A 103 9.86 -8.36 4.95
C ASN A 103 8.33 -8.29 5.09
N SER A 104 7.80 -7.14 5.52
CA SER A 104 6.37 -6.91 5.72
C SER A 104 5.80 -6.06 4.57
N ILE A 105 5.15 -6.75 3.63
CA ILE A 105 4.48 -6.17 2.47
C ILE A 105 3.00 -6.04 2.75
N SER A 106 2.40 -4.90 2.38
CA SER A 106 0.95 -4.71 2.47
C SER A 106 0.36 -4.78 1.07
N SER A 107 -0.13 -5.97 0.69
CA SER A 107 -0.78 -6.27 -0.60
C SER A 107 -1.92 -5.30 -0.92
N SER A 108 -2.66 -4.86 0.10
CA SER A 108 -3.77 -3.90 0.01
C SER A 108 -3.40 -2.60 -0.71
N TYR A 109 -2.16 -2.11 -0.61
CA TYR A 109 -1.75 -0.88 -1.28
C TYR A 109 -1.45 -1.07 -2.77
N ILE A 110 -1.15 -2.31 -3.19
CA ILE A 110 -1.07 -2.68 -4.60
C ILE A 110 -2.48 -2.68 -5.19
N TRP A 111 -3.45 -3.23 -4.45
CA TRP A 111 -4.86 -3.14 -4.81
C TRP A 111 -5.34 -1.69 -4.87
N ASP A 112 -5.03 -0.87 -3.86
CA ASP A 112 -5.42 0.54 -3.84
C ASP A 112 -4.86 1.31 -5.04
N ALA A 113 -3.63 1.01 -5.49
CA ALA A 113 -3.08 1.59 -6.71
C ALA A 113 -3.90 1.22 -7.96
N LEU A 114 -4.31 -0.06 -8.10
CA LEU A 114 -5.20 -0.50 -9.19
C LEU A 114 -6.56 0.19 -9.11
N LYS A 115 -7.16 0.25 -7.91
CA LYS A 115 -8.46 0.85 -7.64
C LYS A 115 -8.51 2.33 -8.04
N PHE A 116 -7.45 3.07 -7.77
CA PHE A 116 -7.32 4.49 -8.14
C PHE A 116 -6.76 4.72 -9.56
N GLY A 117 -6.63 3.66 -10.38
CA GLY A 117 -6.21 3.78 -11.78
C GLY A 117 -4.69 3.93 -12.00
N TYR A 118 -3.87 3.80 -10.95
CA TYR A 118 -2.40 3.84 -11.04
C TYR A 118 -1.83 2.49 -11.48
N ILE A 119 -2.22 2.01 -12.66
CA ILE A 119 -1.84 0.69 -13.19
C ILE A 119 -0.31 0.52 -13.29
N GLU A 120 0.40 1.53 -13.82
CA GLU A 120 1.87 1.46 -13.96
C GLU A 120 2.58 1.36 -12.61
N LEU A 121 2.09 2.08 -11.61
CA LEU A 121 2.59 2.00 -10.23
C LEU A 121 2.34 0.61 -9.64
N ALA A 122 1.14 0.06 -9.82
CA ALA A 122 0.81 -1.28 -9.35
C ALA A 122 1.70 -2.34 -10.00
N GLU A 123 1.97 -2.25 -11.31
CA GLU A 123 2.92 -3.14 -11.99
C GLU A 123 4.35 -2.99 -11.45
N LYS A 124 4.76 -1.77 -11.10
CA LYS A 124 6.07 -1.51 -10.46
C LYS A 124 6.14 -2.12 -9.06
N MET A 125 5.11 -1.94 -8.23
CA MET A 125 4.99 -2.56 -6.90
C MET A 125 5.07 -4.09 -7.00
N TYR A 126 4.27 -4.69 -7.87
CA TYR A 126 4.29 -6.14 -8.13
C TYR A 126 5.68 -6.62 -8.55
N SER A 127 6.34 -5.90 -9.46
CA SER A 127 7.69 -6.23 -9.93
C SER A 127 8.74 -6.17 -8.82
N LEU A 128 8.62 -5.23 -7.88
CA LEU A 128 9.46 -5.14 -6.70
C LEU A 128 9.22 -6.32 -5.75
N VAL A 129 7.96 -6.60 -5.43
CA VAL A 129 7.57 -7.75 -4.57
C VAL A 129 8.05 -9.08 -5.14
N LYS A 130 7.91 -9.28 -6.46
CA LYS A 130 8.38 -10.49 -7.15
C LYS A 130 9.88 -10.71 -6.98
N LYS A 131 10.69 -9.65 -6.98
CA LYS A 131 12.15 -9.70 -6.81
C LYS A 131 12.61 -9.67 -5.35
N ASN A 132 11.74 -9.24 -4.44
CA ASN A 132 12.04 -9.13 -3.03
C ASN A 132 12.21 -10.53 -2.39
N ARG A 133 13.41 -10.81 -1.87
CA ARG A 133 13.74 -12.09 -1.21
C ARG A 133 13.52 -12.08 0.31
N TYR A 134 13.16 -10.94 0.87
CA TYR A 134 13.00 -10.74 2.31
C TYR A 134 11.54 -10.85 2.76
N LYS A 135 10.57 -10.73 1.85
CA LYS A 135 9.14 -10.83 2.16
C LYS A 135 8.82 -12.13 2.92
N ASP A 136 7.99 -12.00 3.95
CA ASP A 136 7.53 -13.12 4.76
C ASP A 136 6.51 -13.96 3.97
N ASP A 137 5.59 -13.29 3.28
CA ASP A 137 4.56 -13.94 2.48
C ASP A 137 5.08 -14.36 1.10
N SER A 138 4.54 -15.47 0.60
CA SER A 138 4.82 -15.92 -0.76
C SER A 138 4.24 -14.96 -1.79
N LEU A 139 4.80 -14.96 -3.01
CA LEU A 139 4.21 -14.19 -4.10
C LEU A 139 2.78 -14.66 -4.43
N ALA A 140 2.48 -15.93 -4.20
CA ALA A 140 1.16 -16.49 -4.45
C ALA A 140 0.11 -15.92 -3.49
N GLU A 141 0.41 -15.92 -2.18
CA GLU A 141 -0.47 -15.35 -1.14
C GLU A 141 -0.72 -13.85 -1.39
N ILE A 142 0.32 -13.08 -1.70
CA ILE A 142 0.17 -11.64 -1.98
C ILE A 142 -0.75 -11.40 -3.19
N VAL A 143 -0.62 -12.18 -4.26
CA VAL A 143 -1.47 -12.02 -5.45
C VAL A 143 -2.90 -12.51 -5.17
N GLU A 144 -3.07 -13.57 -4.37
CA GLU A 144 -4.37 -14.07 -3.94
C GLU A 144 -5.14 -13.00 -3.17
N GLU A 145 -4.52 -12.36 -2.18
CA GLU A 145 -5.15 -11.26 -1.41
C GLU A 145 -5.57 -10.07 -2.28
N ILE A 146 -4.78 -9.73 -3.30
CA ILE A 146 -5.12 -8.66 -4.26
C ILE A 146 -6.34 -9.08 -5.10
N CYS A 147 -6.39 -10.33 -5.54
CA CYS A 147 -7.49 -10.83 -6.36
C CYS A 147 -8.78 -10.98 -5.54
N ASP A 148 -8.69 -11.39 -4.28
CA ASP A 148 -9.84 -11.43 -3.38
C ASP A 148 -10.38 -10.02 -3.10
N SER A 149 -9.50 -9.04 -2.95
CA SER A 149 -9.89 -7.63 -2.81
C SER A 149 -10.58 -7.10 -4.08
N PHE A 150 -10.08 -7.49 -5.25
CA PHE A 150 -10.69 -7.17 -6.55
C PHE A 150 -12.08 -7.78 -6.69
N ALA A 151 -12.21 -9.09 -6.46
CA ALA A 151 -13.49 -9.80 -6.56
C ALA A 151 -14.52 -9.23 -5.57
N SER A 152 -14.12 -8.96 -4.33
CA SER A 152 -15.00 -8.36 -3.33
C SER A 152 -15.46 -6.94 -3.69
N GLU A 153 -14.65 -6.15 -4.41
CA GLU A 153 -15.06 -4.81 -4.85
C GLU A 153 -16.07 -4.89 -5.99
N PHE A 154 -15.90 -5.82 -6.93
CA PHE A 154 -16.69 -5.91 -8.15
C PHE A 154 -17.76 -7.03 -8.16
N ASP A 155 -18.03 -7.66 -7.03
CA ASP A 155 -19.03 -8.73 -6.88
C ASP A 155 -20.41 -8.29 -7.42
N TYR A 156 -20.78 -7.02 -7.21
CA TYR A 156 -22.05 -6.43 -7.65
C TYR A 156 -22.23 -6.37 -9.18
N ILE A 157 -21.16 -6.47 -9.98
CA ILE A 157 -21.25 -6.43 -11.45
C ILE A 157 -22.05 -7.64 -11.98
N HIS A 158 -22.06 -8.74 -11.22
CA HIS A 158 -22.75 -9.99 -11.58
C HIS A 158 -24.18 -10.08 -11.01
N ASP A 159 -24.56 -9.19 -10.09
CA ASP A 159 -25.88 -9.14 -9.44
C ASP A 159 -26.88 -8.17 -10.11
N VAL A 160 -26.55 -7.65 -11.30
CA VAL A 160 -27.47 -6.79 -12.06
C VAL A 160 -28.55 -7.66 -12.70
N ASP A 161 -29.64 -7.89 -11.96
CA ASP A 161 -30.92 -8.32 -12.54
C ASP A 161 -31.38 -7.26 -13.57
N ASP A 162 -31.87 -7.71 -14.73
CA ASP A 162 -32.27 -6.90 -15.91
C ASP A 162 -33.34 -5.80 -15.65
N ASP A 163 -33.79 -5.60 -14.40
CA ASP A 163 -34.93 -4.76 -14.03
C ASP A 163 -34.58 -3.36 -13.47
N ASP A 164 -33.33 -3.05 -13.11
CA ASP A 164 -32.95 -1.75 -12.53
C ASP A 164 -32.30 -0.81 -13.56
N ASN A 165 -33.16 0.00 -14.19
CA ASN A 165 -32.89 0.76 -15.42
C ASN A 165 -32.39 2.21 -15.18
N ASP A 166 -31.76 2.53 -14.03
CA ASP A 166 -31.44 3.92 -13.67
C ASP A 166 -29.94 4.25 -13.52
N ASN A 167 -29.00 3.30 -13.70
CA ASN A 167 -27.55 3.52 -13.52
C ASN A 167 -26.64 2.90 -14.60
N TYR A 168 -27.10 2.90 -15.86
CA TYR A 168 -26.44 2.20 -16.96
C TYR A 168 -25.02 2.74 -17.29
N ASP A 169 -24.73 4.02 -17.07
CA ASP A 169 -23.47 4.66 -17.48
C ASP A 169 -22.30 4.34 -16.52
N ASP A 170 -22.51 4.50 -15.20
CA ASP A 170 -21.55 4.11 -14.16
C ASP A 170 -21.21 2.60 -14.24
N SER A 171 -22.18 1.78 -14.63
CA SER A 171 -21.98 0.33 -14.82
C SER A 171 -21.05 -0.01 -15.99
N ILE A 172 -20.97 0.83 -17.02
CA ILE A 172 -20.09 0.62 -18.19
C ILE A 172 -18.67 1.00 -17.82
N GLU A 173 -18.45 2.17 -17.20
CA GLU A 173 -17.12 2.60 -16.75
C GLU A 173 -16.52 1.63 -15.73
N ASP A 174 -17.35 1.13 -14.79
CA ASP A 174 -16.92 0.14 -13.81
C ASP A 174 -16.56 -1.21 -14.45
N ARG A 175 -17.34 -1.66 -15.45
CA ARG A 175 -17.03 -2.89 -16.22
C ARG A 175 -15.75 -2.74 -17.02
N GLU A 176 -15.53 -1.62 -17.69
CA GLU A 176 -14.29 -1.37 -18.45
C GLU A 176 -13.07 -1.36 -17.52
N ARG A 177 -13.19 -0.69 -16.36
CA ARG A 177 -12.15 -0.69 -15.33
C ARG A 177 -11.90 -2.09 -14.77
N ALA A 178 -12.96 -2.84 -14.44
CA ALA A 178 -12.86 -4.20 -13.94
C ALA A 178 -12.13 -5.11 -14.95
N ASN A 179 -12.51 -5.05 -16.23
CA ASN A 179 -11.87 -5.81 -17.31
C ASN A 179 -10.38 -5.46 -17.48
N GLN A 180 -10.04 -4.16 -17.39
CA GLN A 180 -8.65 -3.71 -17.48
C GLN A 180 -7.81 -4.26 -16.32
N VAL A 181 -8.33 -4.17 -15.10
CA VAL A 181 -7.65 -4.66 -13.90
C VAL A 181 -7.55 -6.19 -13.91
N ALA A 182 -8.63 -6.90 -14.25
CA ALA A 182 -8.65 -8.36 -14.39
C ALA A 182 -7.56 -8.84 -15.37
N SER A 183 -7.40 -8.16 -16.51
CA SER A 183 -6.36 -8.47 -17.48
C SER A 183 -4.94 -8.37 -16.90
N VAL A 184 -4.68 -7.36 -16.06
CA VAL A 184 -3.41 -7.20 -15.34
C VAL A 184 -3.21 -8.31 -14.31
N LEU A 185 -4.26 -8.63 -13.54
CA LEU A 185 -4.21 -9.68 -12.52
C LEU A 185 -3.98 -11.06 -13.13
N LEU A 186 -4.63 -11.41 -14.24
CA LEU A 186 -4.41 -12.67 -14.96
C LEU A 186 -2.96 -12.82 -15.45
N LYS A 187 -2.33 -11.72 -15.91
CA LYS A 187 -0.90 -11.70 -16.25
C LYS A 187 -0.05 -12.01 -15.02
N TRP A 188 -0.40 -11.50 -13.84
CA TRP A 188 0.32 -11.79 -12.59
C TRP A 188 0.13 -13.24 -12.17
N VAL A 189 -1.09 -13.76 -12.21
CA VAL A 189 -1.43 -15.18 -11.97
C VAL A 189 -0.65 -16.10 -12.91
N GLY A 190 -0.44 -15.70 -14.16
CA GLY A 190 0.40 -16.41 -15.12
C GLY A 190 1.84 -16.65 -14.65
N ASN A 191 2.37 -15.80 -13.76
CA ASN A 191 3.73 -15.90 -13.20
C ASN A 191 3.81 -16.76 -11.93
N ILE A 192 2.68 -17.15 -11.34
CA ILE A 192 2.64 -17.98 -10.13
C ILE A 192 3.01 -19.41 -10.52
N ARG A 193 3.97 -19.99 -9.79
CA ARG A 193 4.43 -21.38 -9.99
C ARG A 193 3.58 -22.40 -9.24
N ASP A 194 3.00 -21.99 -8.11
CA ASP A 194 2.08 -22.81 -7.34
C ASP A 194 0.82 -23.05 -8.17
N LYS A 195 0.57 -24.31 -8.52
CA LYS A 195 -0.56 -24.69 -9.37
C LYS A 195 -1.89 -24.58 -8.65
N GLU A 196 -1.92 -24.83 -7.34
CA GLU A 196 -3.14 -24.79 -6.55
C GLU A 196 -3.56 -23.34 -6.34
N ALA A 197 -2.65 -22.49 -5.88
CA ALA A 197 -2.92 -21.05 -5.74
C ALA A 197 -3.33 -20.44 -7.09
N LYS A 198 -2.62 -20.80 -8.17
CA LYS A 198 -2.99 -20.36 -9.52
C LYS A 198 -4.42 -20.76 -9.90
N ALA A 199 -4.82 -22.00 -9.59
CA ALA A 199 -6.17 -22.47 -9.89
C ALA A 199 -7.23 -21.73 -9.06
N ARG A 200 -7.02 -21.57 -7.74
CA ARG A 200 -7.93 -20.83 -6.86
C ARG A 200 -8.15 -19.40 -7.35
N ILE A 201 -7.06 -18.67 -7.61
CA ILE A 201 -7.14 -17.28 -8.08
C ILE A 201 -7.80 -17.19 -9.46
N THR A 202 -7.54 -18.16 -10.35
CA THR A 202 -8.18 -18.17 -11.68
C THR A 202 -9.70 -18.33 -11.57
N VAL A 203 -10.19 -19.13 -10.62
CA VAL A 203 -11.63 -19.27 -10.38
C VAL A 203 -12.22 -17.94 -9.90
N SER A 204 -11.53 -17.22 -9.00
CA SER A 204 -12.00 -15.90 -8.52
C SER A 204 -12.02 -14.81 -9.60
N LEU A 205 -11.26 -14.97 -10.69
CA LEU A 205 -11.15 -13.96 -11.75
C LEU A 205 -11.96 -14.29 -13.01
N ILE A 206 -12.44 -15.53 -13.19
CA ILE A 206 -12.96 -16.01 -14.48
C ILE A 206 -14.20 -15.25 -14.96
N ASP A 207 -15.01 -14.74 -14.03
CA ASP A 207 -16.25 -14.03 -14.33
C ASP A 207 -16.00 -12.60 -14.86
N TYR A 208 -14.75 -12.11 -14.74
CA TYR A 208 -14.32 -10.77 -15.17
C TYR A 208 -13.49 -10.77 -16.47
N VAL A 209 -13.53 -11.86 -17.26
CA VAL A 209 -12.73 -12.09 -18.49
C VAL A 209 -13.59 -12.47 -19.69
#